data_AF-A0A085V6P8-F1
#
_entry.id   AF-A0A085V6P8-F1
#
_cell.length_a   1.000
_cell.length_b   1.000
_cell.length_c   1.000
_cell.angle_alpha   90.00
_cell.angle_beta   90.00
_cell.angle_gamma   90.00
#
_symmetry.space_group_name_H-M   'P 1'
#
loop_
_entity.id
_entity.type
_entity.pdbx_description
1 polymer ?
#
loop_
_entity_poly.entity_id
_entity_poly.type
_entity_poly.pdbx_seq_one_letter_code
_entity_poly.pdbx_strand_id
1 'polypeptide(L)'
;MSSFGFVYILANEAMPGVYKVGATDHSPNRRAIELSRGTGVPAPYSVVFYGEVDGAFAWEKKVHLALAGRRVTESREFFRGPLIDIIRAVEGDGELYSDWDSDEAKEAREPGCMNRHNPLWFEKNLYPPGYIERLRRERA
;
A
#
# COMPACT_ATOMS: atom_id res chain seq x y z
N MET A 1 28.01 -0.95 8.19
CA MET A 1 27.57 -1.52 6.90
C MET A 1 26.13 -1.11 6.73
N SER A 2 25.82 -0.31 5.71
CA SER A 2 24.43 -0.03 5.33
C SER A 2 23.83 -1.31 4.77
N SER A 3 22.71 -1.75 5.33
CA SER A 3 21.98 -2.94 4.90
C SER A 3 20.73 -2.44 4.21
N PHE A 4 20.90 -2.05 2.95
CA PHE A 4 19.78 -1.64 2.11
C PHE A 4 18.78 -2.78 1.96
N GLY A 5 17.51 -2.42 2.04
CA GLY A 5 16.39 -3.33 1.82
C GLY A 5 15.18 -2.53 1.38
N PHE A 6 14.06 -3.22 1.26
CA PHE A 6 12.82 -2.63 0.78
C PHE A 6 11.77 -2.61 1.88
N VAL A 7 11.05 -1.49 1.98
CA VAL A 7 9.75 -1.42 2.66
C VAL A 7 8.68 -1.40 1.58
N TYR A 8 7.65 -2.23 1.75
CA TYR A 8 6.63 -2.45 0.72
C TYR A 8 5.22 -2.42 1.29
N ILE A 9 4.27 -2.18 0.39
CA ILE A 9 2.83 -2.27 0.62
C ILE A 9 2.29 -3.36 -0.30
N LEU A 10 1.61 -4.36 0.28
CA LEU A 10 0.91 -5.39 -0.47
C LEU A 10 -0.60 -5.19 -0.38
N ALA A 11 -1.26 -5.37 -1.52
CA ALA A 11 -2.71 -5.46 -1.62
C ALA A 11 -3.14 -6.90 -1.84
N ASN A 12 -4.39 -7.18 -1.53
CA ASN A 12 -5.06 -8.44 -1.76
C ASN A 12 -6.47 -8.14 -2.24
N GLU A 13 -6.87 -8.65 -3.39
CA GLU A 13 -8.17 -8.32 -3.99
C GLU A 13 -9.37 -8.70 -3.11
N ALA A 14 -9.21 -9.72 -2.26
CA ALA A 14 -10.25 -10.13 -1.30
C ALA A 14 -10.27 -9.28 -0.02
N MET A 15 -9.36 -8.31 0.12
CA MET A 15 -9.27 -7.40 1.27
C MET A 15 -9.17 -5.92 0.83
N PRO A 16 -10.16 -5.37 0.11
CA PRO A 16 -10.11 -4.00 -0.40
C PRO A 16 -10.01 -2.98 0.73
N GLY A 17 -9.12 -1.99 0.56
CA GLY A 17 -8.83 -0.96 1.56
C GLY A 17 -8.08 -1.45 2.80
N VAL A 18 -7.54 -2.68 2.77
CA VAL A 18 -6.67 -3.24 3.81
C VAL A 18 -5.37 -3.68 3.16
N TYR A 19 -4.26 -3.16 3.68
CA TYR A 19 -2.94 -3.36 3.10
C TYR A 19 -2.00 -3.99 4.12
N LYS A 20 -1.11 -4.86 3.65
CA LYS A 20 0.02 -5.34 4.45
C LYS A 20 1.22 -4.44 4.22
N VAL A 21 1.81 -3.92 5.29
CA VAL A 21 3.09 -3.19 5.21
C VAL A 21 4.18 -4.10 5.77
N GLY A 22 5.25 -4.31 5.00
CA GLY A 22 6.34 -5.19 5.39
C GLY A 22 7.71 -4.68 4.94
N ALA A 23 8.78 -5.32 5.43
CA ALA A 23 10.14 -5.15 4.92
C ALA A 23 10.81 -6.46 4.47
N THR A 24 11.84 -6.35 3.63
CA THR A 24 12.60 -7.47 3.07
C THR A 24 13.98 -7.05 2.55
N ASP A 25 14.98 -7.92 2.62
CA ASP A 25 16.31 -7.73 2.01
C ASP A 25 16.37 -8.24 0.54
N HIS A 26 15.23 -8.66 0.02
CA HIS A 26 15.05 -9.20 -1.33
C HIS A 26 13.92 -8.47 -2.04
N SER A 27 13.70 -8.77 -3.33
CA SER A 27 12.59 -8.17 -4.09
C SER A 27 11.23 -8.28 -3.37
N PRO A 28 10.48 -7.17 -3.24
CA PRO A 28 9.10 -7.18 -2.74
C PRO A 28 8.18 -8.15 -3.47
N ASN A 29 8.35 -8.32 -4.80
CA ASN A 29 7.57 -9.25 -5.60
C ASN A 29 7.80 -10.71 -5.19
N ARG A 30 9.04 -11.07 -4.90
CA ARG A 30 9.37 -12.40 -4.35
C ARG A 30 8.64 -12.62 -3.02
N ARG A 31 8.67 -11.61 -2.14
CA ARG A 31 8.01 -11.68 -0.84
C ARG A 31 6.48 -11.80 -0.96
N ALA A 32 5.88 -11.08 -1.90
CA ALA A 32 4.45 -11.19 -2.21
C ALA A 32 4.07 -12.62 -2.64
N ILE A 33 4.86 -13.24 -3.54
CA ILE A 33 4.65 -14.63 -3.98
C ILE A 33 4.77 -15.62 -2.81
N GLU A 34 5.81 -15.47 -1.98
CA GLU A 34 6.03 -16.34 -0.81
C GLU A 34 4.84 -16.28 0.16
N LEU A 35 4.37 -15.07 0.49
CA LEU A 35 3.26 -14.87 1.42
C LEU A 35 1.92 -15.36 0.84
N SER A 36 1.75 -15.30 -0.48
CA SER A 36 0.54 -15.75 -1.18
C SER A 36 0.31 -17.26 -1.09
N ARG A 37 1.35 -18.06 -0.78
CA ARG A 37 1.25 -19.52 -0.66
C ARG A 37 0.64 -20.00 0.66
N GLY A 38 0.41 -19.09 1.62
CA GLY A 38 -0.18 -19.44 2.91
C GLY A 38 -1.63 -19.90 2.78
N THR A 39 -1.98 -21.01 3.43
CA THR A 39 -3.33 -21.63 3.38
C THR A 39 -4.45 -20.76 3.96
N GLY A 40 -4.12 -19.70 4.69
CA GLY A 40 -5.07 -18.71 5.24
C GLY A 40 -5.16 -17.42 4.42
N VAL A 41 -4.59 -17.37 3.22
CA VAL A 41 -4.61 -16.19 2.35
C VAL A 41 -5.70 -16.38 1.28
N PRO A 42 -6.73 -15.51 1.23
CA PRO A 42 -7.90 -15.72 0.38
C PRO A 42 -7.64 -15.54 -1.12
N ALA A 43 -6.68 -14.69 -1.49
CA ALA A 43 -6.23 -14.46 -2.87
C ALA A 43 -4.75 -14.05 -2.87
N PRO A 44 -4.01 -14.12 -3.99
CA PRO A 44 -2.61 -13.71 -4.02
C PRO A 44 -2.42 -12.23 -3.62
N TYR A 45 -1.26 -11.93 -3.03
CA TYR A 45 -0.80 -10.57 -2.81
C TYR A 45 -0.14 -10.00 -4.06
N SER A 46 -0.40 -8.72 -4.34
CA SER A 46 0.36 -7.91 -5.30
C SER A 46 1.09 -6.79 -4.56
N VAL A 47 2.28 -6.42 -5.06
CA VAL A 47 2.97 -5.21 -4.58
C VAL A 47 2.26 -4.01 -5.22
N VAL A 48 1.81 -3.07 -4.40
CA VAL A 48 1.22 -1.81 -4.89
C VAL A 48 2.18 -0.63 -4.75
N PHE A 49 3.11 -0.71 -3.80
CA PHE A 49 4.16 0.28 -3.62
C PHE A 49 5.36 -0.36 -2.93
N TYR A 50 6.56 0.13 -3.22
CA TYR A 50 7.74 -0.16 -2.44
C TYR A 50 8.75 0.98 -2.54
N GLY A 51 9.67 1.03 -1.59
CA GLY A 51 10.89 1.82 -1.74
C GLY A 51 12.07 1.21 -1.01
N GLU A 52 13.25 1.60 -1.47
CA GLU A 52 14.54 1.19 -0.95
C GLU A 52 15.04 2.17 0.11
N VAL A 53 15.57 1.64 1.21
CA VAL A 53 16.08 2.44 2.32
C VAL A 53 17.14 1.66 3.10
N ASP A 54 18.09 2.38 3.72
CA ASP A 54 19.01 1.76 4.67
C ASP A 54 18.26 1.42 5.97
N GLY A 55 18.40 0.18 6.46
CA GLY A 55 17.71 -0.25 7.67
C GLY A 55 16.20 -0.44 7.50
N ALA A 56 15.78 -1.07 6.39
CA ALA A 56 14.37 -1.31 6.05
C ALA A 56 13.49 -1.84 7.19
N PHE A 57 13.98 -2.75 8.04
CA PHE A 57 13.23 -3.25 9.19
C PHE A 57 13.04 -2.21 10.31
N ALA A 58 14.00 -1.31 10.50
CA ALA A 58 13.84 -0.20 11.43
C ALA A 58 12.83 0.82 10.89
N TRP A 59 12.88 1.07 9.58
CA TRP A 59 11.92 1.91 8.88
C TRP A 59 10.49 1.35 8.97
N GLU A 60 10.30 0.07 8.66
CA GLU A 60 9.02 -0.64 8.79
C GLU A 60 8.41 -0.45 10.19
N LYS A 61 9.21 -0.59 11.26
CA LYS A 61 8.74 -0.35 12.62
C LYS A 61 8.25 1.08 12.84
N LYS A 62 8.95 2.09 12.30
CA LYS A 62 8.48 3.49 12.34
C LYS A 62 7.14 3.65 11.63
N VAL A 63 7.01 3.08 10.43
CA VAL A 63 5.75 3.11 9.65
C VAL A 63 4.61 2.43 10.42
N HIS A 64 4.88 1.27 11.02
CA HIS A 64 3.92 0.51 11.82
C HIS A 64 3.42 1.28 13.05
N LEU A 65 4.29 2.08 13.68
CA LEU A 65 3.93 2.97 14.78
C LEU A 65 3.07 4.14 14.29
N ALA A 66 3.46 4.78 13.19
CA ALA A 66 2.69 5.86 12.57
C ALA A 66 1.28 5.41 12.14
N LEU A 67 1.15 4.15 11.72
CA LEU A 67 -0.12 3.54 11.31
C LEU A 67 -0.86 2.80 12.44
N ALA A 68 -0.43 2.90 13.70
CA ALA A 68 -1.00 2.11 14.80
C ALA A 68 -2.52 2.27 14.93
N GLY A 69 -3.06 3.49 14.78
CA GLY A 69 -4.51 3.75 14.82
C GLY A 69 -5.32 3.18 13.65
N ARG A 70 -4.64 2.67 12.61
CA ARG A 70 -5.23 2.03 11.43
C ARG A 70 -5.02 0.52 11.41
N ARG A 71 -4.31 -0.04 12.39
CA ARG A 71 -3.96 -1.45 12.43
C ARG A 71 -5.23 -2.30 12.64
N VAL A 72 -5.40 -3.33 11.82
CA VAL A 72 -6.59 -4.21 11.86
C VAL A 72 -6.58 -5.11 13.09
N THR A 73 -5.42 -5.68 13.44
CA THR A 73 -5.20 -6.44 14.68
C THR A 73 -3.81 -6.19 15.21
N GLU A 74 -3.64 -6.15 16.52
CA GLU A 74 -2.35 -5.84 17.17
C GLU A 74 -1.23 -6.81 16.76
N SER A 75 -1.56 -8.09 16.57
CA SER A 75 -0.60 -9.15 16.26
C SER A 75 -0.21 -9.25 14.78
N ARG A 76 -0.79 -8.43 13.90
CA ARG A 76 -0.59 -8.54 12.44
C ARG A 76 -0.32 -7.19 11.80
N GLU A 77 0.43 -7.22 10.72
CA GLU A 77 0.94 -6.03 10.02
C GLU A 77 -0.01 -5.57 8.91
N PHE A 78 -1.30 -5.56 9.21
CA PHE A 78 -2.36 -5.12 8.28
C PHE A 78 -2.96 -3.81 8.75
N PHE A 79 -3.18 -2.89 7.81
CA PHE A 79 -3.63 -1.53 8.08
C PHE A 79 -4.79 -1.18 7.15
N ARG A 80 -5.83 -0.58 7.71
CA ARG A 80 -7.04 -0.16 6.99
C ARG A 80 -7.00 1.34 6.72
N GLY A 81 -7.32 1.72 5.49
CA GLY A 81 -7.47 3.12 5.10
C GLY A 81 -7.13 3.36 3.64
N PRO A 82 -7.27 4.62 3.19
CA PRO A 82 -6.87 5.02 1.85
C PRO A 82 -5.44 4.62 1.52
N LEU A 83 -5.19 4.03 0.35
CA LEU A 83 -3.84 3.63 -0.06
C LEU A 83 -2.85 4.80 0.00
N ILE A 84 -3.29 6.01 -0.38
CA ILE A 84 -2.46 7.21 -0.36
C ILE A 84 -1.96 7.56 1.05
N ASP A 85 -2.75 7.30 2.09
CA ASP A 85 -2.33 7.54 3.47
C ASP A 85 -1.25 6.53 3.91
N ILE A 86 -1.35 5.29 3.44
CA ILE A 86 -0.37 4.23 3.71
C ILE A 86 0.93 4.51 2.96
N ILE A 87 0.85 4.93 1.68
CA ILE A 87 2.02 5.34 0.88
C ILE A 87 2.76 6.48 1.57
N ARG A 88 2.06 7.55 1.98
CA ARG A 88 2.67 8.69 2.68
C ARG A 88 3.34 8.28 3.99
N ALA A 89 2.74 7.35 4.73
CA ALA A 89 3.35 6.83 5.95
C ALA A 89 4.63 6.03 5.65
N VAL A 90 4.68 5.29 4.54
CA VAL A 90 5.88 4.58 4.09
C VAL A 90 6.95 5.56 3.58
N GLU A 91 6.59 6.58 2.80
CA GLU A 91 7.52 7.60 2.31
C GLU A 91 8.14 8.42 3.45
N GLY A 92 7.40 8.63 4.54
CA GLY A 92 7.93 9.24 5.76
C GLY A 92 8.49 10.64 5.53
N ASP A 93 9.77 10.83 5.86
CA ASP A 93 10.51 12.08 5.71
C ASP A 93 11.26 12.21 4.37
N GLY A 94 11.09 11.24 3.46
CA GLY A 94 11.71 11.24 2.13
C GLY A 94 13.09 10.58 2.05
N GLU A 95 13.59 9.96 3.13
CA GLU A 95 14.81 9.13 3.07
C GLU A 95 14.62 7.85 2.23
N LEU A 96 13.37 7.40 2.06
CA LEU A 96 13.02 6.25 1.25
C LEU A 96 12.98 6.62 -0.24
N TYR A 97 13.76 5.91 -1.05
CA TYR A 97 13.79 6.09 -2.50
C TYR A 97 12.82 5.11 -3.18
N SER A 98 11.95 5.62 -4.04
CA SER A 98 11.04 4.81 -4.87
C SER A 98 11.00 5.35 -6.29
N ASP A 99 11.20 4.46 -7.27
CA ASP A 99 11.09 4.75 -8.70
C ASP A 99 9.88 4.06 -9.35
N TRP A 100 9.03 3.42 -8.55
CA TRP A 100 7.95 2.59 -9.04
C TRP A 100 6.66 2.74 -8.21
N ASP A 101 5.58 3.07 -8.91
CA ASP A 101 4.21 2.99 -8.42
C ASP A 101 3.44 1.99 -9.29
N SER A 102 2.61 1.14 -8.66
CA SER A 102 1.59 0.38 -9.38
C SER A 102 0.50 1.29 -9.94
N ASP A 103 -0.40 0.75 -10.75
CA ASP A 103 -1.57 1.48 -11.22
C ASP A 103 -2.46 1.92 -10.04
N GLU A 104 -2.63 1.09 -9.02
CA GLU A 104 -3.33 1.48 -7.80
C GLU A 104 -2.63 2.63 -7.05
N ALA A 105 -1.30 2.62 -6.95
CA ALA A 105 -0.57 3.70 -6.30
C ALA A 105 -0.68 5.02 -7.09
N LYS A 106 -0.54 4.99 -8.42
CA LYS A 106 -0.75 6.16 -9.28
C LYS A 106 -2.16 6.71 -9.13
N GLU A 107 -3.15 5.83 -9.16
CA GLU A 107 -4.56 6.18 -8.98
C GLU A 107 -4.83 6.73 -7.57
N ALA A 108 -4.20 6.20 -6.53
CA ALA A 108 -4.34 6.71 -5.17
C ALA A 108 -3.73 8.12 -5.00
N ARG A 109 -2.60 8.39 -5.66
CA ARG A 109 -1.96 9.72 -5.67
C ARG A 109 -2.80 10.73 -6.46
N GLU A 110 -3.33 10.31 -7.60
CA GLU A 110 -4.11 11.15 -8.48
C GLU A 110 -5.37 10.42 -8.96
N PRO A 111 -6.48 10.49 -8.19
CA PRO A 111 -7.72 9.80 -8.53
C PRO A 111 -8.24 10.14 -9.93
N GLY A 112 -8.47 9.11 -10.74
CA GLY A 112 -8.92 9.15 -12.13
C GLY A 112 -7.80 9.16 -13.18
N CYS A 113 -6.53 9.14 -12.79
CA CYS A 113 -5.41 9.13 -13.75
C CYS A 113 -5.24 7.78 -14.47
N MET A 114 -5.57 6.67 -13.80
CA MET A 114 -5.50 5.33 -14.39
C MET A 114 -6.86 4.89 -14.95
N ASN A 115 -7.95 5.26 -14.27
CA ASN A 115 -9.30 4.95 -14.75
C ASN A 115 -10.30 6.10 -14.51
N ARG A 116 -10.41 7.00 -15.48
CA ARG A 116 -11.32 8.16 -15.45
C ARG A 116 -12.79 7.78 -15.19
N HIS A 117 -13.25 6.64 -15.70
CA HIS A 117 -14.65 6.21 -15.53
C HIS A 117 -14.90 5.55 -14.17
N ASN A 118 -13.86 5.00 -13.56
CA ASN A 118 -13.95 4.22 -12.34
C ASN A 118 -12.80 4.53 -11.38
N PRO A 119 -12.72 5.77 -10.85
CA PRO A 119 -11.61 6.16 -10.01
C PRO A 119 -11.60 5.37 -8.70
N LEU A 120 -10.40 5.12 -8.16
CA LEU A 120 -10.15 4.40 -6.91
C LEU A 120 -10.88 3.05 -6.83
N TRP A 121 -10.84 2.28 -7.92
CA TRP A 121 -11.66 1.06 -8.08
C TRP A 121 -11.42 0.00 -7.00
N PHE A 122 -10.23 -0.02 -6.42
CA PHE A 122 -9.76 -0.97 -5.42
C PHE A 122 -10.16 -0.61 -3.98
N GLU A 123 -10.71 0.59 -3.74
CA GLU A 123 -11.04 1.06 -2.39
C GLU A 123 -12.36 1.85 -2.31
N LYS A 124 -13.26 1.65 -3.27
CA LYS A 124 -14.60 2.30 -3.28
C LYS A 124 -15.35 2.19 -1.96
N ASN A 125 -15.18 1.08 -1.26
CA ASN A 125 -15.86 0.80 0.02
C ASN A 125 -15.39 1.72 1.16
N LEU A 126 -14.27 2.43 0.99
CA LEU A 126 -13.76 3.40 1.96
C LEU A 126 -14.36 4.80 1.78
N TYR A 127 -14.93 5.09 0.61
CA TYR A 127 -15.40 6.43 0.27
C TYR A 127 -16.93 6.50 0.18
N PRO A 128 -17.55 7.60 0.61
CA PRO A 128 -18.97 7.83 0.38
C PRO A 128 -19.29 7.83 -1.12
N PRO A 129 -20.46 7.33 -1.56
CA PRO A 129 -20.83 7.31 -2.98
C PRO A 129 -20.67 8.66 -3.69
N GLY A 130 -21.04 9.77 -3.02
CA GLY A 130 -20.91 11.12 -3.57
C GLY A 130 -19.49 11.62 -3.76
N TYR A 131 -18.48 11.02 -3.12
CA TYR A 131 -17.07 11.38 -3.34
C TYR A 131 -16.61 10.95 -4.75
N ILE A 132 -16.88 9.69 -5.12
CA ILE A 132 -16.53 9.14 -6.43
C ILE A 132 -17.26 9.87 -7.56
N GLU A 133 -18.52 10.25 -7.34
CA GLU A 133 -19.28 11.02 -8.33
C GLU A 133 -18.69 12.41 -8.59
N ARG A 134 -18.19 13.09 -7.55
CA ARG A 134 -17.53 14.40 -7.72
C ARG A 134 -16.24 14.27 -8.53
N LEU A 135 -15.40 13.28 -8.23
CA LEU A 135 -14.17 13.02 -8.99
C LEU A 135 -14.44 12.82 -10.49
N ARG A 136 -15.53 12.09 -10.83
CA ARG A 136 -15.94 11.90 -12.24
C ARG A 136 -16.36 13.20 -12.92
N ARG A 137 -17.04 14.12 -12.20
CA ARG A 137 -17.51 15.40 -12.74
C ARG A 137 -16.38 16.40 -12.95
N GLU A 138 -15.47 16.52 -11.99
CA GLU A 138 -14.35 17.46 -12.04
C GLU A 138 -13.38 17.16 -13.19
N ARG A 139 -13.34 15.90 -13.63
CA ARG A 139 -12.52 15.47 -14.75
C ARG A 139 -13.32 15.21 -16.03
N ALA A 140 -14.61 15.58 -16.15
CA ALA A 140 -15.42 15.43 -17.37
C ALA A 140 -15.15 16.56 -18.36
#